data_AF-A0A7Z0N950-F1
#
_entry.id   AF-A0A7Z0N950-F1
#
_cell.length_a   1.000
_cell.length_b   1.000
_cell.length_c   1.000
_cell.angle_alpha   90.00
_cell.angle_beta   90.00
_cell.angle_gamma   90.00
#
_symmetry.space_group_name_H-M   'P 1'
#
loop_
_entity.id
_entity.type
_entity.pdbx_description
1 polymer ?
#
loop_
_entity_poly.entity_id
_entity_poly.type
_entity_poly.pdbx_seq_one_letter_code
_entity_poly.pdbx_strand_id
1 'polypeptide(L)' 'MSEDHNETKVKDPVCGMDVDPHTSRHRANHAGKTWYFCSEKCQDKFA' A
#
# COMPACT_ATOMS: atom_id res chain seq x y z
N MET A 1 -6.99 -22.56 -14.08
CA MET A 1 -7.18 -21.10 -14.06
C MET A 1 -6.27 -20.63 -12.95
N SER A 2 -5.02 -20.41 -13.32
CA SER A 2 -3.89 -20.37 -12.40
C SER A 2 -3.06 -19.18 -12.81
N GLU A 3 -3.47 -18.00 -12.39
CA GLU A 3 -2.66 -16.80 -12.51
C GLU A 3 -2.58 -16.16 -11.12
N ASP A 4 -1.75 -16.81 -10.29
CA ASP A 4 -1.08 -16.22 -9.15
C ASP A 4 -0.25 -15.04 -9.68
N HIS A 5 -0.87 -13.86 -9.71
CA HIS A 5 -0.19 -12.63 -10.07
C HIS A 5 0.77 -12.30 -8.93
N ASN A 6 2.04 -12.61 -9.16
CA ASN A 6 3.17 -11.99 -8.48
C ASN A 6 3.23 -10.50 -8.85
N GLU A 7 2.27 -9.77 -8.30
CA GLU A 7 2.08 -8.34 -8.44
C GLU A 7 3.11 -7.61 -7.56
N THR A 8 3.61 -6.48 -8.04
CA THR A 8 4.69 -5.72 -7.40
C THR A 8 4.15 -5.03 -6.15
N LYS A 9 3.95 -5.80 -5.08
CA LYS A 9 3.39 -5.33 -3.82
C LYS A 9 4.43 -4.43 -3.14
N VAL A 10 3.99 -3.23 -2.74
CA VAL A 10 4.77 -2.34 -1.89
C VAL A 10 4.45 -2.65 -0.44
N LYS A 11 5.40 -2.40 0.44
CA LYS A 11 5.25 -2.73 1.85
C LYS A 11 4.64 -1.56 2.60
N ASP A 12 3.52 -1.81 3.26
CA ASP A 12 2.86 -0.84 4.12
C ASP A 12 3.80 -0.48 5.30
N PRO A 13 4.17 0.79 5.50
CA PRO A 13 5.11 1.19 6.54
C PRO A 13 4.54 1.11 7.97
N VAL A 14 3.23 0.91 8.12
CA VAL A 14 2.53 0.92 9.40
C VAL A 14 2.34 -0.49 9.95
N CYS A 15 1.95 -1.44 9.10
CA CYS A 15 1.73 -2.83 9.49
C CYS A 15 2.71 -3.82 8.87
N GLY A 16 3.46 -3.42 7.83
CA GLY A 16 4.38 -4.30 7.12
C GLY A 16 3.70 -5.27 6.14
N MET A 17 2.39 -5.13 5.90
CA MET A 17 1.68 -5.92 4.89
C MET A 17 2.08 -5.53 3.48
N ASP A 18 2.06 -6.51 2.60
CA ASP A 18 2.17 -6.33 1.17
C ASP A 18 0.87 -5.73 0.62
N VAL A 19 0.94 -4.48 0.15
CA VAL A 19 -0.16 -3.76 -0.50
C VAL A 19 0.16 -3.58 -1.97
N ASP A 20 -0.83 -3.78 -2.80
CA ASP A 20 -0.66 -3.62 -4.22
C ASP A 20 -0.85 -2.15 -4.65
N PRO A 21 0.21 -1.44 -5.12
CA PRO A 21 0.12 -0.01 -5.44
C PRO A 21 -0.70 0.27 -6.70
N HIS A 22 -0.92 -0.74 -7.55
CA HIS A 22 -1.67 -0.60 -8.79
C HIS A 22 -3.19 -0.61 -8.54
N THR A 23 -3.64 -1.34 -7.53
CA THR A 23 -5.06 -1.45 -7.16
C THR A 23 -5.40 -0.60 -5.92
N SER A 24 -4.42 -0.21 -5.11
CA SER A 24 -4.67 0.54 -3.89
C SER A 24 -5.10 1.99 -4.19
N ARG A 25 -6.33 2.30 -3.78
CA ARG A 25 -6.89 3.65 -3.78
C ARG A 25 -6.40 4.47 -2.58
N HIS A 26 -5.83 3.82 -1.57
CA HIS A 26 -5.38 4.44 -0.32
C HIS A 26 -3.90 4.75 -0.40
N ARG A 27 -3.59 6.02 -0.68
CA ARG A 27 -2.21 6.53 -0.79
C ARG A 27 -2.10 7.91 -0.16
N ALA A 28 -0.95 8.19 0.46
CA ALA A 28 -0.65 9.48 1.05
C ALA A 28 0.66 10.03 0.50
N ASN A 29 0.72 11.34 0.33
CA ASN A 29 1.94 12.02 -0.10
C ASN A 29 2.65 12.51 1.16
N HIS A 30 3.80 11.94 1.49
CA HIS A 30 4.60 12.33 2.65
C HIS A 30 6.06 12.50 2.25
N ALA A 31 6.66 13.62 2.64
CA ALA A 31 8.06 13.97 2.31
C ALA A 31 8.40 13.88 0.81
N GLY A 32 7.45 14.25 -0.06
CA GLY A 32 7.62 14.18 -1.53
C GLY A 32 7.57 12.76 -2.10
N LYS A 33 7.20 11.75 -1.30
CA LYS A 33 7.00 10.37 -1.74
C LYS A 33 5.53 9.96 -1.59
N THR A 34 5.04 9.18 -2.54
CA THR A 34 3.71 8.56 -2.47
C THR A 34 3.84 7.24 -1.72
N TRP A 35 3.19 7.15 -0.57
CA TRP A 35 3.07 5.95 0.24
C TRP A 35 1.72 5.29 -0.03
N TYR A 36 1.69 3.97 0.01
CA TYR A 36 0.49 3.17 -0.23
C TYR A 36 0.14 2.40 1.03
N PHE A 37 -1.16 2.30 1.31
CA PHE A 37 -1.65 1.66 2.52
C PHE A 37 -2.60 0.53 2.18
N CYS A 38 -2.52 -0.53 2.96
CA CYS A 38 -3.43 -1.66 2.86
C CYS A 38 -4.86 -1.27 3.25
N SER A 39 -5.03 -0.26 4.10
CA SER A 39 -6.33 0.16 4.61
C SER A 39 -6.31 1.61 5.10
N GLU A 40 -7.49 2.21 5.22
CA GLU A 40 -7.69 3.55 5.81
C GLU A 40 -7.05 3.67 7.20
N LYS A 41 -7.13 2.63 8.03
CA LYS A 41 -6.50 2.63 9.37
C LYS A 41 -4.98 2.74 9.34
N CYS A 42 -4.31 2.17 8.33
CA CYS A 42 -2.87 2.35 8.17
C CYS A 42 -2.55 3.77 7.68
N GLN A 43 -3.33 4.28 6.73
CA GLN A 43 -3.19 5.66 6.27
C GLN A 43 -3.35 6.66 7.42
N ASP A 44 -4.36 6.49 8.28
CA ASP A 44 -4.65 7.36 9.42
C ASP A 44 -3.53 7.33 10.47
N LYS A 45 -2.94 6.16 10.73
CA LYS A 45 -1.76 6.01 11.61
C LYS A 45 -0.48 6.62 11.03
N PHE A 46 -0.41 6.80 9.72
CA PHE A 46 0.78 7.34 9.03
C PHE A 46 0.70 8.86 8.81
N ALA A 47 -0.51 9.43 8.82
CA ALA A 47 -0.76 10.86 8.66
C ALA A 47 -0.25 11.68 9.86
#